data_AF-A0AAV1LBV8-F1
#
_entry.id   AF-A0AAV1LBV8-F1
#
_cell.length_a   1.000
_cell.length_b   1.000
_cell.length_c   1.000
_cell.angle_alpha   90.00
_cell.angle_beta   90.00
_cell.angle_gamma   90.00
#
_symmetry.space_group_name_H-M   'P 1'
#
loop_
_entity.id
_entity.type
_entity.pdbx_description
1 polymer ?
#
loop_
_entity_poly.entity_id
_entity_poly.type
_entity_poly.pdbx_seq_one_letter_code
_entity_poly.pdbx_strand_id
1 'polypeptide(L)'
;MPTQIRCERVPPADGSWGALDLRLLQEDDLPLDPRTWGRAEVGAWVSRRGGLPERFPMNGKALCLMSRDMFASRVPRAGHQLHQDFRRRLAKALALQEFIEKMSTK
;
A
#
# COMPACT_ATOMS: atom_id res chain seq x y z
N MET A 1 -29.02 -21.69 -19.83
CA MET A 1 -27.75 -22.20 -19.26
C MET A 1 -27.17 -21.07 -18.41
N PRO A 2 -27.25 -21.12 -17.07
CA PRO A 2 -26.64 -20.08 -16.23
C PRO A 2 -25.13 -20.31 -16.21
N THR A 3 -24.37 -19.37 -16.76
CA THR A 3 -22.91 -19.29 -16.61
C THR A 3 -22.58 -19.10 -15.14
N GLN A 4 -22.09 -20.15 -14.49
CA GLN A 4 -21.57 -20.05 -13.14
C GLN A 4 -20.35 -19.15 -13.15
N ILE A 5 -20.50 -17.93 -12.63
CA ILE A 5 -19.39 -17.05 -12.31
C ILE A 5 -18.64 -17.74 -11.18
N ARG A 6 -17.54 -18.42 -11.51
CA ARG A 6 -16.63 -19.02 -10.55
C ARG A 6 -16.09 -17.91 -9.66
N CYS A 7 -16.65 -17.76 -8.46
CA CYS A 7 -16.04 -16.94 -7.44
C CYS A 7 -14.71 -17.57 -7.05
N GLU A 8 -13.60 -17.01 -7.50
CA GLU A 8 -12.23 -17.47 -7.15
C GLU A 8 -11.89 -17.34 -5.66
N ARG A 9 -12.82 -16.84 -4.84
CA ARG A 9 -12.70 -16.69 -3.39
C ARG A 9 -13.10 -17.92 -2.59
N VAL A 10 -13.57 -18.99 -3.22
CA VAL A 10 -13.88 -20.24 -2.51
C VAL A 10 -12.57 -20.96 -2.23
N PRO A 11 -12.18 -21.18 -0.96
CA PRO A 11 -11.01 -21.97 -0.63
C PRO A 11 -11.11 -23.37 -1.26
N PRO A 12 -10.02 -23.95 -1.75
CA PRO A 12 -10.06 -25.29 -2.32
C PRO A 12 -10.52 -26.28 -1.24
N ALA A 13 -11.42 -27.20 -1.62
CA ALA A 13 -12.10 -28.12 -0.71
C ALA A 13 -11.13 -29.09 -0.01
N ASP A 14 -9.91 -29.24 -0.53
CA ASP A 14 -8.84 -30.06 0.03
C ASP A 14 -8.06 -29.36 1.16
N GLY A 15 -8.38 -28.09 1.46
CA GLY A 15 -7.72 -27.32 2.51
C GLY A 15 -6.27 -26.94 2.18
N SER A 16 -5.82 -27.18 0.95
CA SER A 16 -4.47 -26.84 0.51
C SER A 16 -4.37 -25.35 0.20
N TRP A 17 -3.94 -24.58 1.19
CA TRP A 17 -3.53 -23.20 0.98
C TRP A 17 -2.17 -23.21 0.28
N GLY A 18 -2.13 -22.77 -0.98
CA GLY A 18 -0.87 -22.54 -1.69
C GLY A 18 0.00 -21.49 -0.98
N ALA A 19 1.28 -21.41 -1.36
CA ALA A 19 2.18 -20.39 -0.84
C ALA A 19 1.59 -18.98 -1.07
N LEU A 20 1.67 -18.12 -0.05
CA LEU A 20 1.13 -16.76 -0.14
C LEU A 20 1.98 -15.93 -1.12
N ASP A 21 1.39 -15.53 -2.24
CA ASP A 21 2.03 -14.60 -3.17
C ASP A 21 1.87 -13.15 -2.68
N LEU A 22 2.91 -12.61 -2.06
CA LEU A 22 2.94 -11.23 -1.55
C LEU A 22 2.74 -10.17 -2.64
N ARG A 23 2.96 -10.50 -3.91
CA ARG A 23 2.70 -9.59 -5.03
C ARG A 23 1.22 -9.24 -5.16
N LEU A 24 0.32 -10.10 -4.70
CA LEU A 24 -1.12 -9.82 -4.66
C LEU A 24 -1.48 -8.68 -3.69
N LEU A 25 -0.58 -8.37 -2.75
CA LEU A 25 -0.75 -7.25 -1.82
C LEU A 25 -0.15 -5.95 -2.35
N GLN A 26 0.69 -6.01 -3.39
CA GLN A 26 1.25 -4.83 -4.02
C GLN A 26 0.15 -4.06 -4.76
N GLU A 27 0.22 -2.74 -4.66
CA GLU A 27 -0.72 -1.84 -5.30
C GLU A 27 0.08 -0.81 -6.12
N ASP A 28 -0.36 -0.53 -7.34
CA ASP A 28 0.24 0.47 -8.24
C ASP A 28 1.67 0.15 -8.72
N ASP A 29 2.08 -1.12 -8.76
CA ASP A 29 3.46 -1.52 -9.09
C ASP A 29 4.51 -0.91 -8.15
N LEU A 30 4.09 -0.50 -6.94
CA LEU A 30 4.96 0.08 -5.93
C LEU A 30 5.38 -0.99 -4.92
N PRO A 31 6.56 -0.83 -4.28
CA PRO A 31 6.96 -1.67 -3.16
C PRO A 31 5.87 -1.69 -2.08
N LEU A 32 5.65 -2.86 -1.48
CA LEU A 32 4.58 -3.07 -0.50
C LEU A 32 4.74 -2.17 0.74
N ASP A 33 5.99 -1.97 1.19
CA ASP A 33 6.32 -1.11 2.32
C ASP A 33 6.63 0.31 1.85
N PRO A 34 5.79 1.31 2.16
CA PRO A 34 6.05 2.69 1.79
C PRO A 34 7.35 3.26 2.38
N ARG A 35 7.89 2.68 3.45
CA ARG A 35 9.18 3.12 4.04
C ARG A 35 10.37 2.85 3.12
N THR A 36 10.23 1.95 2.13
CA THR A 36 11.26 1.66 1.14
C THR A 36 11.14 2.50 -0.12
N TRP A 37 10.09 3.33 -0.24
CA TRP A 37 9.90 4.18 -1.42
C TRP A 37 10.99 5.24 -1.52
N GLY A 38 11.61 5.33 -2.68
CA GLY A 38 12.43 6.47 -3.08
C GLY A 38 11.57 7.64 -3.55
N ARG A 39 12.23 8.67 -4.04
CA ARG A 39 11.56 9.87 -4.57
C ARG A 39 10.71 9.56 -5.81
N ALA A 40 11.16 8.62 -6.65
CA ALA A 40 10.45 8.22 -7.86
C ALA A 40 9.14 7.51 -7.52
N GLU A 41 9.16 6.57 -6.57
CA GLU A 41 7.97 5.84 -6.12
C GLU A 41 6.96 6.78 -5.47
N VAL A 42 7.41 7.72 -4.65
CA VAL A 42 6.55 8.78 -4.08
C VAL A 42 5.92 9.60 -5.19
N GLY A 43 6.70 10.04 -6.17
CA GLY A 43 6.18 10.79 -7.31
C GLY A 43 5.10 10.03 -8.09
N ALA A 44 5.38 8.76 -8.44
CA ALA A 44 4.42 7.90 -9.13
C ALA A 44 3.14 7.69 -8.31
N TRP A 45 3.27 7.42 -7.01
CA TRP A 45 2.16 7.26 -6.09
C TRP A 45 1.25 8.50 -6.02
N VAL A 46 1.86 9.69 -5.91
CA VAL A 46 1.16 10.98 -5.86
C VAL A 46 0.44 11.25 -7.20
N SER A 47 1.12 11.06 -8.34
CA SER A 47 0.54 11.29 -9.67
C SER A 47 -0.68 10.42 -9.93
N ARG A 48 -0.63 9.13 -9.58
CA ARG A 48 -1.78 8.20 -9.75
C ARG A 48 -3.02 8.61 -8.94
N ARG A 49 -2.86 9.51 -7.96
CA ARG A 49 -3.93 10.02 -7.08
C ARG A 49 -4.31 11.48 -7.40
N GLY A 50 -3.89 11.99 -8.56
CA GLY A 50 -4.19 13.36 -9.01
C GLY A 50 -3.41 14.44 -8.27
N GLY A 51 -2.35 14.08 -7.55
CA GLY A 51 -1.43 15.04 -6.96
C GLY A 51 -0.27 15.39 -7.89
N LEU A 52 0.52 16.38 -7.49
CA LEU A 52 1.70 16.86 -8.21
C LEU A 52 2.98 16.37 -7.50
N PRO A 53 3.84 15.56 -8.15
CA PRO A 53 5.07 15.02 -7.55
C PRO A 53 6.01 16.06 -6.96
N GLU A 54 6.13 17.23 -7.61
CA GLU A 54 6.95 18.35 -7.18
C GLU A 54 6.54 18.91 -5.82
N ARG A 55 5.30 18.65 -5.38
CA ARG A 55 4.83 19.02 -4.04
C ARG A 55 5.33 18.05 -2.95
N PHE A 56 5.85 16.90 -3.31
CA PHE A 56 6.42 15.91 -2.39
C PHE A 56 7.84 15.50 -2.82
N PRO A 57 8.83 16.43 -2.79
CA PRO A 57 10.20 16.16 -3.22
C PRO A 57 10.98 15.37 -2.16
N MET A 58 10.49 14.19 -1.78
CA MET A 58 11.00 13.39 -0.66
C MET A 58 10.77 11.89 -0.87
N ASN A 59 11.36 11.07 -0.01
CA ASN A 59 11.19 9.62 0.00
C ASN A 59 10.06 9.20 0.97
N GLY A 60 9.75 7.91 1.00
CA GLY A 60 8.68 7.38 1.84
C GLY A 60 8.95 7.46 3.35
N LYS A 61 10.22 7.47 3.78
CA LYS A 61 10.58 7.72 5.20
C LYS A 61 10.19 9.13 5.63
N ALA A 62 10.44 10.13 4.78
CA ALA A 62 10.01 11.50 5.05
C ALA A 62 8.47 11.62 5.06
N LEU A 63 7.76 10.91 4.16
CA LEU A 63 6.29 10.86 4.19
C LEU A 63 5.74 10.29 5.51
N CYS A 64 6.45 9.36 6.16
CA CYS A 64 6.04 8.83 7.47
C CYS A 64 5.96 9.89 8.57
N LEU A 65 6.71 10.99 8.43
CA LEU A 65 6.76 12.09 9.39
C LEU A 65 5.72 13.18 9.09
N MET A 66 5.03 13.09 7.94
CA MET A 66 4.06 14.09 7.54
C MET A 66 2.72 13.87 8.23
N SER A 67 2.19 14.93 8.84
CA SER A 67 0.83 14.92 9.37
C SER A 67 -0.21 15.04 8.26
N ARG A 68 -1.45 14.68 8.57
CA ARG A 68 -2.62 14.90 7.70
C ARG A 68 -2.70 16.34 7.18
N ASP A 69 -2.45 17.32 8.05
CA ASP A 69 -2.56 18.74 7.70
C ASP A 69 -1.41 19.19 6.79
N MET A 70 -0.22 18.60 6.94
CA MET A 70 0.88 18.83 6.00
C MET A 70 0.55 18.31 4.59
N PHE A 71 -0.13 17.17 4.47
CA PHE A 71 -0.65 16.72 3.18
C PHE A 71 -1.72 17.67 2.62
N ALA A 72 -2.66 18.13 3.46
CA ALA A 72 -3.71 19.07 3.06
C ALA A 72 -3.14 20.41 2.57
N SER A 73 -2.11 20.94 3.24
CA SER A 73 -1.43 22.17 2.82
C SER A 73 -0.79 22.06 1.44
N ARG A 74 -0.28 20.87 1.09
CA ARG A 74 0.33 20.59 -0.22
C ARG A 74 -0.72 20.28 -1.27
N VAL A 75 -1.81 19.60 -0.92
CA VAL A 75 -2.88 19.22 -1.85
C VAL A 75 -4.24 19.59 -1.24
N PRO A 76 -4.74 20.82 -1.40
CA PRO A 76 -5.92 21.29 -0.68
C PRO A 76 -7.20 20.46 -0.90
N ARG A 77 -7.38 19.90 -2.11
CA ARG A 77 -8.60 19.15 -2.45
C ARG A 77 -8.53 17.66 -2.10
N ALA A 78 -7.33 17.07 -2.05
CA ALA A 78 -7.15 15.61 -1.97
C ALA A 78 -6.11 15.17 -0.92
N GLY A 79 -5.47 16.09 -0.20
CA GLY A 79 -4.40 15.78 0.73
C GLY A 79 -4.82 14.85 1.87
N HIS A 80 -6.05 14.98 2.36
CA HIS A 80 -6.58 14.05 3.36
C HIS A 80 -6.69 12.61 2.85
N GLN A 81 -7.19 12.43 1.63
CA GLN A 81 -7.31 11.11 0.99
C GLN A 81 -5.93 10.51 0.70
N LEU A 82 -4.99 11.36 0.26
CA LEU A 82 -3.61 10.98 0.00
C LEU A 82 -2.90 10.51 1.28
N HIS A 83 -3.06 11.24 2.39
CA HIS A 83 -2.56 10.81 3.71
C HIS A 83 -3.22 9.50 4.17
N GLN A 84 -4.53 9.34 4.01
CA GLN A 84 -5.25 8.13 4.40
C GLN A 84 -4.76 6.90 3.62
N ASP A 85 -4.56 7.02 2.31
CA ASP A 85 -4.03 5.94 1.49
C ASP A 85 -2.60 5.56 1.91
N PHE A 86 -1.73 6.54 2.16
CA PHE A 86 -0.39 6.30 2.65
C PHE A 86 -0.39 5.54 3.98
N ARG A 87 -1.19 6.01 4.94
CA ARG A 87 -1.33 5.37 6.26
C ARG A 87 -1.87 3.95 6.15
N ARG A 88 -2.81 3.69 5.24
CA ARG A 88 -3.32 2.34 4.95
C ARG A 88 -2.20 1.43 4.47
N ARG A 89 -1.40 1.86 3.49
CA ARG A 89 -0.28 1.06 2.96
C ARG A 89 0.79 0.80 4.03
N LEU A 90 1.12 1.81 4.82
CA LEU A 90 2.07 1.68 5.92
C LEU A 90 1.58 0.70 6.99
N ALA A 91 0.31 0.78 7.38
CA ALA A 91 -0.28 -0.15 8.34
C ALA A 91 -0.25 -1.60 7.84
N LYS A 92 -0.56 -1.84 6.56
CA LYS A 92 -0.45 -3.18 5.94
C LYS A 92 0.98 -3.72 6.02
N ALA A 93 1.97 -2.90 5.68
CA ALA A 93 3.38 -3.29 5.71
C ALA A 93 3.86 -3.64 7.13
N LEU A 94 3.48 -2.84 8.12
CA LEU A 94 3.82 -3.10 9.53
C LEU A 94 3.18 -4.39 10.05
N ALA A 95 1.90 -4.62 9.74
CA ALA A 95 1.21 -5.84 10.14
C ALA A 95 1.85 -7.10 9.51
N LEU A 96 2.26 -7.02 8.25
CA LEU A 96 2.96 -8.11 7.58
C LEU A 96 4.35 -8.35 8.20
N GLN A 97 5.10 -7.29 8.50
CA GLN A 97 6.39 -7.40 9.17
C GLN A 97 6.25 -8.10 10.52
N GLU A 98 5.29 -7.65 11.34
CA GLU A 98 5.00 -8.25 12.65
C GLU A 98 4.62 -9.73 12.53
N PHE A 99 3.83 -10.07 11.51
CA PHE A 99 3.45 -11.46 11.23
C PHE A 99 4.67 -12.33 10.87
N ILE A 100 5.54 -11.85 9.98
CA ILE A 100 6.75 -12.57 9.57
C ILE A 100 7.69 -12.77 10.77
N GLU A 101 7.92 -11.72 11.57
CA GLU A 101 8.75 -11.79 12.77
C GLU A 101 8.24 -12.84 13.77
N LYS A 102 6.92 -12.85 14.02
CA LYS A 102 6.27 -13.86 14.88
C LYS A 102 6.41 -15.28 14.34
N MET A 103 6.36 -15.48 13.03
CA MET A 103 6.56 -16.80 12.42
C MET A 103 8.02 -17.24 12.43
N SER A 104 8.96 -16.30 12.31
CA SER A 104 10.41 -16.59 12.32
C SER A 104 10.96 -16.91 13.71
N THR A 105 10.22 -16.60 14.77
CA THR A 105 10.63 -16.81 16.17
C THR A 105 10.19 -18.19 16.69
N LYS A 106 9.80 -19.11 15.80
CA LYS A 106 9.51 -20.52 16.09
C LYS A 106 10.53 -21.41 15.40
#